data_AF-A0A3B1BQH4-F1
#
_entry.id   AF-A0A3B1BQH4-F1
#
_cell.length_a   1.000
_cell.length_b   1.000
_cell.length_c   1.000
_cell.angle_alpha   90.00
_cell.angle_beta   90.00
_cell.angle_gamma   90.00
#
_symmetry.space_group_name_H-M   'P 1'
#
loop_
_entity.id
_entity.type
_entity.pdbx_description
1 polymer ?
#
loop_
_entity_poly.entity_id
_entity_poly.type
_entity_poly.pdbx_seq_one_letter_code
_entity_poly.pdbx_strand_id
1 'polypeptide(L)'
;MSDCCSPSGCSVPEKGGTKVNNKCVSCGAVAKLVARQTLLHQLKHSQLATLPDTPFHFCGQPDCDVVYFGEDGTVYKRDHVRQEVGQKSNASNRMLCYCFDVTASTVGEELEKTGRSQSKAFVMEQVKQK
;
A
#
# COMPACT_ATOMS: atom_id res chain seq x y z
N MET A 1 7.76 19.12 33.24
CA MET A 1 8.29 18.06 32.36
C MET A 1 8.75 18.74 31.09
N SER A 2 9.93 19.33 31.19
CA SER A 2 10.58 20.15 30.17
C SER A 2 11.79 19.35 29.73
N ASP A 3 11.94 19.13 28.42
CA ASP A 3 13.15 18.73 27.69
C ASP A 3 12.77 17.91 26.45
N CYS A 4 12.13 18.56 25.48
CA CYS A 4 11.81 17.94 24.18
C CYS A 4 12.28 18.80 23.00
N CYS A 5 13.44 19.47 23.15
CA CYS A 5 14.09 20.10 22.01
C CYS A 5 15.60 20.23 22.22
N SER A 6 16.38 19.42 21.53
CA SER A 6 17.80 19.67 21.27
C SER A 6 18.07 19.36 19.80
N PRO A 7 18.56 20.33 19.00
CA PRO A 7 18.88 20.10 17.60
C PRO A 7 20.29 19.51 17.54
N SER A 8 20.40 18.18 17.58
CA SER A 8 21.65 17.49 17.27
C SER A 8 21.62 17.05 15.81
N GLY A 9 22.59 17.57 15.04
CA GLY A 9 22.64 17.48 13.59
C GLY A 9 22.45 16.07 13.02
N CYS A 10 21.51 15.96 12.08
CA CYS A 10 21.31 14.77 11.28
C CYS A 10 22.24 14.84 10.06
N SER A 11 23.40 14.21 10.15
CA SER A 11 24.17 13.80 8.98
C SER A 11 23.37 12.75 8.22
N VAL A 12 22.95 13.08 7.01
CA VAL A 12 22.30 12.13 6.09
C VAL A 12 23.39 11.20 5.55
N PRO A 13 23.36 9.88 5.78
CA PRO A 13 24.28 9.00 5.12
C PRO A 13 23.87 8.87 3.65
N GLU A 14 24.82 9.14 2.76
CA GLU A 14 24.68 8.98 1.32
C GLU A 14 24.39 7.51 0.98
N LYS A 15 23.28 7.27 0.28
CA LYS A 15 22.83 5.93 -0.09
C LYS A 15 23.76 5.31 -1.14
N GLY A 16 24.52 4.30 -0.73
CA GLY A 16 25.14 3.33 -1.62
C GLY A 16 24.07 2.57 -2.43
N GLY A 17 24.11 2.72 -3.75
CA GLY A 17 23.20 2.08 -4.68
C GLY A 17 23.40 0.56 -4.73
N THR A 18 22.62 -0.16 -3.93
CA THR A 18 22.42 -1.60 -4.12
C THR A 18 21.42 -1.79 -5.27
N LYS A 19 21.72 -2.68 -6.22
CA LYS A 19 20.86 -2.97 -7.37
C LYS A 19 19.46 -3.38 -6.89
N VAL A 20 18.51 -2.46 -7.04
CA VAL A 20 17.12 -2.65 -6.64
C VAL A 20 16.50 -3.73 -7.50
N ASN A 21 16.25 -4.91 -6.92
CA ASN A 21 15.52 -5.96 -7.61
C ASN A 21 14.02 -5.61 -7.55
N ASN A 22 13.57 -4.84 -8.55
CA ASN A 22 12.18 -4.40 -8.67
C ASN A 22 11.22 -5.52 -9.09
N LYS A 23 11.60 -6.80 -8.93
CA LYS A 23 10.76 -7.96 -9.22
C LYS A 23 10.32 -8.60 -7.92
N CYS A 24 9.05 -8.99 -7.87
CA CYS A 24 8.51 -9.73 -6.75
C CYS A 24 9.27 -11.06 -6.58
N VAL A 25 9.71 -11.32 -5.35
CA VAL A 25 10.45 -12.55 -4.96
C VAL A 25 9.65 -13.84 -5.19
N SER A 26 8.31 -13.75 -5.29
CA SER A 26 7.43 -14.90 -5.45
C SER A 26 6.95 -15.10 -6.89
N CYS A 27 6.43 -14.05 -7.55
CA CYS A 27 5.84 -14.16 -8.89
C CYS A 27 6.68 -13.54 -10.02
N GLY A 28 7.81 -12.89 -9.70
CA GLY A 28 8.69 -12.27 -10.69
C GLY A 28 8.17 -10.99 -11.36
N ALA A 29 6.93 -10.58 -11.08
CA ALA A 29 6.35 -9.38 -11.67
C ALA A 29 7.01 -8.10 -11.15
N VAL A 30 6.96 -7.05 -11.98
CA VAL A 30 7.46 -5.72 -11.63
C VAL A 30 6.70 -5.18 -10.42
N ALA A 31 7.44 -4.79 -9.39
CA ALA A 31 6.97 -4.26 -8.14
C ALA A 31 7.25 -2.75 -8.06
N LYS A 32 6.42 -2.04 -7.28
CA LYS A 32 6.51 -0.59 -7.11
C LYS A 32 7.16 -0.26 -5.78
N LEU A 33 8.14 0.64 -5.76
CA LEU A 33 8.71 1.15 -4.51
C LEU A 33 7.63 1.83 -3.67
N VAL A 34 7.61 1.56 -2.37
CA VAL A 34 6.68 2.16 -1.41
C VAL A 34 7.42 2.79 -0.25
N ALA A 35 6.90 3.91 0.24
CA ALA A 35 7.47 4.60 1.40
C ALA A 35 7.20 3.81 2.68
N ARG A 36 8.14 3.84 3.63
CA ARG A 36 7.99 3.22 4.96
C ARG A 36 6.70 3.64 5.66
N GLN A 37 6.30 4.91 5.50
CA GLN A 37 5.04 5.43 6.02
C GLN A 37 3.83 4.61 5.54
N THR A 38 3.81 4.16 4.28
CA THR A 38 2.73 3.30 3.78
C THR A 38 2.64 2.00 4.57
N LEU A 39 3.77 1.35 4.88
CA LEU A 39 3.75 0.10 5.65
C LEU A 39 3.24 0.32 7.08
N LEU A 40 3.61 1.42 7.73
CA LEU A 40 3.13 1.77 9.07
C LEU A 40 1.60 1.86 9.13
N HIS A 41 0.97 2.40 8.09
CA HIS A 41 -0.49 2.54 8.03
C HIS A 41 -1.21 1.27 7.57
N GLN A 42 -0.55 0.43 6.76
CA GLN A 42 -1.19 -0.73 6.12
C GLN A 42 -0.94 -2.05 6.84
N LEU A 43 0.18 -2.23 7.54
CA LEU A 43 0.50 -3.47 8.25
C LEU A 43 -0.22 -3.56 9.59
N LYS A 44 -0.63 -4.78 9.98
CA LYS A 44 -1.17 -5.07 11.31
C LYS A 44 -0.17 -4.68 12.39
N HIS A 45 -0.68 -4.29 13.55
CA HIS A 45 0.15 -3.87 14.69
C HIS A 45 1.25 -4.90 15.04
N SER A 46 0.94 -6.19 14.97
CA SER A 46 1.89 -7.28 15.26
C SER A 46 3.13 -7.29 14.36
N GLN A 47 3.06 -6.67 13.18
CA GLN A 47 4.17 -6.61 12.21
C GLN A 47 5.02 -5.35 12.35
N LEU A 48 4.51 -4.32 13.05
CA LEU A 48 5.16 -3.02 13.12
C LEU A 48 6.37 -3.01 14.06
N ALA A 49 6.34 -3.84 15.11
CA ALA A 49 7.44 -3.95 16.07
C ALA A 49 8.74 -4.45 15.42
N THR A 50 8.63 -5.24 14.35
CA THR A 50 9.76 -5.82 13.63
C THR A 50 9.89 -5.26 12.22
N LEU A 51 9.29 -4.08 11.93
CA LEU A 51 9.36 -3.47 10.61
C LEU A 51 10.77 -2.91 10.35
N PRO A 52 11.54 -3.50 9.43
CA PRO A 52 12.91 -3.06 9.14
C PRO A 52 12.95 -1.67 8.52
N ASP A 53 14.10 -1.00 8.66
CA ASP A 53 14.38 0.27 7.97
C ASP A 53 15.10 0.01 6.65
N THR A 54 14.37 -0.56 5.70
CA THR A 54 14.84 -0.90 4.35
C THR A 54 13.83 -0.44 3.30
N PRO A 55 14.24 -0.19 2.04
CA PRO A 55 13.28 0.04 0.96
C PRO A 55 12.34 -1.16 0.78
N PHE A 56 11.05 -0.86 0.69
CA PHE A 56 10.00 -1.86 0.47
C PHE A 56 9.35 -1.67 -0.89
N HIS A 57 8.85 -2.77 -1.43
CA HIS A 57 8.16 -2.83 -2.70
C HIS A 57 6.79 -3.46 -2.55
N PHE A 58 5.80 -2.96 -3.29
CA PHE A 58 4.46 -3.53 -3.42
C PHE A 58 4.35 -4.40 -4.66
N CYS A 59 3.88 -5.63 -4.49
CA CYS A 59 3.54 -6.52 -5.60
C CYS A 59 2.06 -6.32 -6.01
N GLY A 60 1.83 -5.82 -7.21
CA GLY A 60 0.47 -5.60 -7.73
C GLY A 60 -0.20 -6.81 -8.39
N GLN A 61 0.45 -7.97 -8.46
CA GLN A 61 -0.15 -9.14 -9.13
C GLN A 61 -1.34 -9.68 -8.34
N PRO A 62 -2.54 -9.84 -8.95
CA PRO A 62 -3.75 -10.27 -8.24
C PRO A 62 -3.59 -11.62 -7.54
N ASP A 63 -3.01 -12.60 -8.23
CA ASP A 63 -2.88 -13.98 -7.74
C ASP A 63 -1.68 -14.19 -6.79
N CYS A 64 -0.79 -13.21 -6.68
CA CYS A 64 0.38 -13.31 -5.81
C CYS A 64 0.03 -12.97 -4.36
N ASP A 65 0.39 -13.84 -3.42
CA ASP A 65 0.12 -13.65 -1.98
C ASP A 65 1.03 -12.63 -1.29
N VAL A 66 2.19 -12.35 -1.87
CA VAL A 66 3.06 -11.27 -1.40
C VAL A 66 2.40 -9.92 -1.67
N VAL A 67 2.27 -9.12 -0.62
CA VAL A 67 1.80 -7.73 -0.68
C VAL A 67 3.00 -6.80 -0.70
N TYR A 68 3.83 -6.86 0.34
CA TYR A 68 5.03 -6.05 0.46
C TYR A 68 6.26 -6.94 0.65
N PHE A 69 7.41 -6.51 0.12
CA PHE A 69 8.69 -7.17 0.38
C PHE A 69 9.83 -6.16 0.45
N GLY A 70 10.78 -6.41 1.35
CA GLY A 70 11.96 -5.60 1.58
C GLY A 70 13.17 -6.10 0.79
N GLU A 71 14.15 -5.24 0.58
CA GLU A 71 15.44 -5.63 -0.04
C GLU A 71 16.27 -6.57 0.85
N ASP A 72 15.96 -6.62 2.15
CA ASP A 72 16.54 -7.52 3.15
C ASP A 72 15.93 -8.93 3.12
N GLY A 73 14.96 -9.20 2.24
CA GLY A 73 14.24 -10.46 2.16
C GLY A 73 13.00 -10.54 3.05
N THR A 74 12.65 -9.48 3.78
CA THR A 74 11.41 -9.42 4.56
C THR A 74 10.19 -9.51 3.64
N VAL A 75 9.18 -10.31 3.99
CA VAL A 75 7.98 -10.51 3.17
C VAL A 75 6.71 -10.37 4.01
N TYR A 76 5.79 -9.54 3.54
CA TYR A 76 4.45 -9.38 4.09
C TYR A 76 3.39 -9.88 3.12
N LYS A 77 2.53 -10.80 3.59
CA LYS A 77 1.46 -11.42 2.83
C LYS A 77 0.11 -10.76 3.11
N ARG A 78 -0.96 -11.23 2.45
CA ARG A 78 -2.33 -10.73 2.65
C ARG A 78 -2.74 -10.72 4.12
N ASP A 79 -2.37 -11.74 4.89
CA ASP A 79 -2.73 -11.83 6.31
C ASP A 79 -1.94 -10.89 7.23
N HIS A 80 -0.90 -10.22 6.72
CA HIS A 80 -0.08 -9.29 7.48
C HIS A 80 -0.58 -7.83 7.39
N VAL A 81 -1.48 -7.53 6.46
CA VAL A 81 -2.08 -6.19 6.30
C VAL A 81 -3.41 -6.07 7.04
N ARG A 82 -3.74 -4.83 7.47
CA ARG A 82 -4.95 -4.54 8.26
C ARG A 82 -6.23 -4.72 7.46
N GLN A 83 -6.19 -4.27 6.21
CA GLN A 83 -7.33 -4.28 5.29
C GLN A 83 -7.03 -5.24 4.15
N GLU A 84 -8.07 -5.88 3.64
CA GLU A 84 -7.97 -6.70 2.44
C GLU A 84 -7.49 -5.84 1.25
N VAL A 85 -6.46 -6.32 0.55
CA VAL A 85 -5.93 -5.61 -0.62
C VAL A 85 -6.87 -5.84 -1.80
N GLY A 86 -7.71 -4.85 -2.11
CA GLY A 86 -8.74 -4.99 -3.14
C GLY A 86 -8.24 -5.37 -4.54
N GLN A 87 -6.98 -5.09 -4.91
CA GLN A 87 -6.38 -5.58 -6.17
C GLN A 87 -6.06 -7.09 -6.15
N LYS A 88 -5.91 -7.68 -4.96
CA LYS A 88 -5.58 -9.10 -4.74
C LYS A 88 -6.76 -9.90 -4.18
N SER A 89 -7.96 -9.36 -4.31
CA SER A 89 -9.21 -9.95 -3.84
C SER A 89 -10.13 -10.21 -5.03
N ASN A 90 -10.81 -11.34 -5.00
CA ASN A 90 -11.88 -11.70 -5.94
C ASN A 90 -13.27 -11.44 -5.35
N ALA A 91 -13.37 -10.83 -4.17
CA ALA A 91 -14.64 -10.51 -3.56
C ALA A 91 -15.42 -9.48 -4.40
N SER A 92 -16.74 -9.68 -4.53
CA SER A 92 -17.61 -8.75 -5.27
C SER A 92 -17.67 -7.37 -4.65
N ASN A 93 -17.47 -7.26 -3.33
CA ASN A 93 -17.42 -6.01 -2.57
C ASN A 93 -15.99 -5.51 -2.28
N ARG A 94 -14.98 -6.00 -3.00
CA ARG A 94 -13.58 -5.60 -2.76
C ARG A 94 -13.38 -4.09 -2.85
N MET A 95 -12.47 -3.56 -2.04
CA MET A 95 -12.16 -2.13 -2.01
C MET A 95 -11.54 -1.63 -3.32
N LEU A 96 -12.07 -0.52 -3.85
CA LEU A 96 -11.52 0.19 -5.00
C LEU A 96 -10.92 1.53 -4.60
N CYS A 97 -11.55 2.26 -3.68
CA CYS A 97 -11.02 3.50 -3.12
C CYS A 97 -11.09 3.48 -1.59
N TYR A 98 -9.94 3.35 -0.95
CA TYR A 98 -9.83 3.37 0.52
C TYR A 98 -10.08 4.74 1.13
N CYS A 99 -9.99 5.82 0.35
CA CYS A 99 -10.18 7.19 0.86
C CYS A 99 -11.64 7.54 1.10
N PHE A 100 -12.54 6.91 0.35
CA PHE A 100 -13.96 7.26 0.27
C PHE A 100 -14.87 6.04 0.32
N ASP A 101 -14.35 4.91 0.83
CA ASP A 101 -15.09 3.66 1.02
C ASP A 101 -15.83 3.15 -0.22
N VAL A 102 -15.25 3.35 -1.41
CA VAL A 102 -15.84 2.87 -2.67
C VAL A 102 -15.44 1.41 -2.89
N THR A 103 -16.45 0.57 -3.09
CA THR A 103 -16.31 -0.88 -3.35
C THR A 103 -16.65 -1.22 -4.80
N ALA A 104 -16.22 -2.40 -5.25
CA ALA A 104 -16.58 -2.92 -6.57
C ALA A 104 -18.08 -3.18 -6.72
N SER A 105 -18.78 -3.57 -5.65
CA SER A 105 -20.23 -3.78 -5.67
C SER A 105 -20.98 -2.46 -5.85
N THR A 106 -20.59 -1.40 -5.13
CA THR A 106 -21.17 -0.05 -5.31
C THR A 106 -21.03 0.42 -6.76
N VAL A 107 -19.83 0.29 -7.34
CA VAL A 107 -19.60 0.65 -8.74
C VAL A 107 -20.40 -0.22 -9.70
N GLY A 108 -20.51 -1.53 -9.43
CA GLY A 108 -21.33 -2.45 -10.20
C GLY A 108 -22.80 -2.03 -10.25
N GLU A 109 -23.40 -1.76 -9.10
CA GLU A 109 -24.80 -1.31 -9.01
C GLU A 109 -25.04 0.02 -9.74
N GLU A 110 -24.11 0.97 -9.63
CA GLU A 110 -24.20 2.25 -10.36
C GLU A 110 -24.21 2.03 -11.88
N LEU A 111 -23.33 1.15 -12.37
CA LEU A 111 -23.23 0.80 -13.78
C LEU A 111 -24.50 0.08 -14.26
N GLU A 112 -25.06 -0.83 -13.48
CA GLU A 112 -26.32 -1.50 -13.81
C GLU A 112 -27.50 -0.53 -13.89
N LYS A 113 -27.60 0.40 -12.94
CA LYS A 113 -28.75 1.33 -12.85
C LYS A 113 -28.65 2.49 -13.84
N THR A 114 -27.44 2.98 -14.11
CA THR A 114 -27.24 4.28 -14.81
C THR A 114 -26.29 4.22 -16.00
N GLY A 115 -25.61 3.09 -16.22
CA GLY A 115 -24.56 2.94 -17.24
C GLY A 115 -23.28 3.74 -16.95
N ARG A 116 -23.17 4.38 -15.78
CA ARG A 116 -22.04 5.24 -15.41
C ARG A 116 -21.64 5.00 -13.95
N SER A 117 -20.35 5.09 -13.65
CA SER A 117 -19.89 5.09 -12.26
C SER A 117 -19.94 6.50 -11.69
N GLN A 118 -20.93 6.74 -10.82
CA GLN A 118 -21.06 7.97 -10.05
C GLN A 118 -19.95 8.08 -9.02
N SER A 119 -19.56 6.96 -8.41
CA SER A 119 -18.42 6.87 -7.50
C SER A 119 -17.12 7.35 -8.14
N LYS A 120 -16.84 7.00 -9.40
CA LYS A 120 -15.67 7.51 -10.13
C LYS A 120 -15.71 9.05 -10.22
N ALA A 121 -16.85 9.61 -10.62
CA ALA A 121 -17.01 11.06 -10.75
C ALA A 121 -16.84 11.76 -9.40
N PHE A 122 -17.44 11.21 -8.34
CA PHE A 122 -17.30 11.68 -6.97
C PHE A 122 -15.84 11.69 -6.50
N VAL A 123 -15.12 10.56 -6.62
CA VAL A 123 -13.72 10.46 -6.21
C VAL A 123 -12.86 11.48 -6.96
N MET A 124 -13.04 11.61 -8.28
CA MET A 124 -12.31 12.58 -9.08
C MET A 124 -12.56 14.02 -8.63
N GLU A 125 -13.78 14.35 -8.21
CA GLU A 125 -14.12 15.69 -7.74
C GLU A 125 -13.52 15.97 -6.35
N GLN A 126 -13.63 15.03 -5.42
CA GLN A 126 -13.09 15.18 -4.06
C GLN A 126 -11.56 15.31 -4.04
N VAL A 127 -10.85 14.63 -4.94
CA VAL A 127 -9.38 14.68 -5.01
C VAL A 127 -8.87 16.06 -5.47
N LYS A 128 -9.65 16.83 -6.23
CA LYS A 128 -9.26 18.19 -6.68
C LYS A 128 -9.32 19.25 -5.58
N GLN A 129 -10.04 18.98 -4.49
CA GLN A 129 -10.25 19.93 -3.40
C GLN A 129 -9.13 19.87 -2.34
N LYS A 130 -8.10 19.04 -2.57
CA LYS A 130 -6.94 18.86 -1.70
C LYS A 130 -5.70 19.44 -2.35
#